data_AF-A0AAV1HSC1-F1
#
_entry.id   AF-A0AAV1HSC1-F1
#
_cell.length_a   1.000
_cell.length_b   1.000
_cell.length_c   1.000
_cell.angle_alpha   90.00
_cell.angle_beta   90.00
_cell.angle_gamma   90.00
#
_symmetry.space_group_name_H-M   'P 1'
#
loop_
_entity.id
_entity.type
_entity.pdbx_description
1 polymer ?
#
loop_
_entity_poly.entity_id
_entity_poly.type
_entity_poly.pdbx_seq_one_letter_code
_entity_poly.pdbx_strand_id
1 'polypeptide(L)'
;MDLKEFNQGDDLASERSNPLANTMLQIYDASDVGYVVWNDQVPGSKGIPPRTPHAHSKGVMGFDSSGGFYLQHSTPRFPDDPVKGAHKSSGEYTGIQTPQLKLGQSYLCMSLDTDNLNTVAQVVAGEGVIVFGSEMAGISNLPDVKAITDGPGPSVAIAPFTTRGGEAFKMYGMPSGIPAYIFEGIIEPDIQAGLMVQTFTEGCRFHSYCPGQCQPSNYSFDYDTLNVEKIEIPHTNFAWQAEKAPGTTKGPGDEDHSKWAISLVPGKAVCMADNNRADTQLLDGGGAACFTDNMKIWTLFNSIVAMTEQCEVTCPPYPPTKSGAEKVCTGEPPLDPDMDDANVDRSSGMGLSSFA
;
A
#
# COMPACT_ATOMS: atom_id res chain seq x y z
N MET A 1 3.59 -26.80 4.62
CA MET A 1 3.45 -26.56 3.17
C MET A 1 4.87 -26.37 2.63
N ASP A 2 5.27 -27.13 1.60
CA ASP A 2 6.60 -27.00 0.99
C ASP A 2 6.51 -25.91 -0.08
N LEU A 3 6.60 -24.64 0.35
CA LEU A 3 6.49 -23.46 -0.51
C LEU A 3 7.78 -23.33 -1.33
N LYS A 4 7.82 -23.97 -2.50
CA LYS A 4 8.99 -23.96 -3.39
C LYS A 4 8.87 -22.96 -4.53
N GLU A 5 7.65 -22.65 -4.97
CA GLU A 5 7.42 -21.84 -6.17
C GLU A 5 6.03 -21.19 -6.16
N PHE A 6 5.89 -20.09 -6.91
CA PHE A 6 4.59 -19.50 -7.22
C PHE A 6 3.90 -20.39 -8.25
N ASN A 7 2.71 -20.85 -7.90
CA ASN A 7 1.89 -21.65 -8.80
C ASN A 7 0.74 -20.79 -9.32
N GLN A 8 0.36 -21.00 -10.58
CA GLN A 8 -0.86 -20.41 -11.10
C GLN A 8 -2.06 -20.95 -10.30
N GLY A 9 -2.79 -20.05 -9.64
CA GLY A 9 -3.98 -20.36 -8.85
C GLY A 9 -5.29 -20.13 -9.61
N ASP A 10 -6.39 -20.22 -8.87
CA ASP A 10 -7.73 -19.92 -9.36
C ASP A 10 -7.89 -18.43 -9.74
N ASP A 11 -8.88 -18.14 -10.58
CA ASP A 11 -9.25 -16.77 -10.93
C ASP A 11 -9.89 -16.05 -9.73
N LEU A 12 -9.16 -15.11 -9.14
CA LEU A 12 -9.60 -14.32 -7.98
C LEU A 12 -10.74 -13.33 -8.32
N ALA A 13 -11.00 -13.05 -9.61
CA ALA A 13 -12.12 -12.21 -10.02
C ALA A 13 -13.47 -12.92 -9.87
N SER A 14 -13.47 -14.25 -9.77
CA SER A 14 -14.69 -15.04 -9.63
C SER A 14 -15.39 -14.78 -8.29
N GLU A 15 -16.72 -14.78 -8.30
CA GLU A 15 -17.56 -14.53 -7.11
C GLU A 15 -17.54 -15.70 -6.11
N ARG A 16 -17.11 -16.89 -6.53
CA ARG A 16 -17.08 -18.12 -5.71
C ARG A 16 -15.89 -18.99 -6.08
N SER A 17 -15.62 -20.00 -5.25
CA SER A 17 -14.69 -21.09 -5.55
C SER A 17 -13.23 -20.67 -5.77
N ASN A 18 -12.78 -19.62 -5.10
CA ASN A 18 -11.38 -19.21 -5.04
C ASN A 18 -11.04 -18.71 -3.63
N PRO A 19 -9.74 -18.64 -3.24
CA PRO A 19 -9.34 -18.26 -1.88
C PRO A 19 -9.88 -16.89 -1.43
N LEU A 20 -9.92 -15.90 -2.33
CA LEU A 20 -10.41 -14.56 -2.02
C LEU A 20 -11.93 -14.61 -1.79
N ALA A 21 -12.71 -15.17 -2.70
CA ALA A 21 -14.15 -15.31 -2.55
C ALA A 21 -14.54 -16.10 -1.28
N ASN A 22 -13.86 -17.21 -1.00
CA ASN A 22 -14.13 -18.02 0.21
C ASN A 22 -13.80 -17.26 1.50
N THR A 23 -12.85 -16.32 1.45
CA THR A 23 -12.55 -15.42 2.58
C THR A 23 -13.65 -14.37 2.70
N MET A 24 -13.96 -13.67 1.60
CA MET A 24 -14.92 -12.57 1.60
C MET A 24 -16.33 -13.04 1.97
N LEU A 25 -16.80 -14.19 1.47
CA LEU A 25 -18.15 -14.68 1.76
C LEU A 25 -18.42 -14.87 3.26
N GLN A 26 -17.40 -15.02 4.12
CA GLN A 26 -17.58 -15.08 5.57
C GLN A 26 -18.18 -13.78 6.15
N ILE A 27 -17.92 -12.61 5.55
CA ILE A 27 -18.48 -11.33 5.99
C ILE A 27 -19.72 -10.89 5.20
N TYR A 28 -20.04 -11.57 4.09
CA TYR A 28 -21.25 -11.29 3.29
C TYR A 28 -22.42 -12.19 3.65
N ASP A 29 -22.16 -13.46 4.00
CA ASP A 29 -23.21 -14.46 4.21
C ASP A 29 -23.57 -14.67 5.70
N ALA A 30 -22.68 -14.31 6.63
CA ALA A 30 -22.87 -14.54 8.08
C ALA A 30 -23.46 -13.31 8.80
N SER A 31 -24.39 -13.55 9.73
CA SER A 31 -25.07 -12.50 10.49
C SER A 31 -24.50 -12.24 11.89
N ASP A 32 -23.59 -13.10 12.35
CA ASP A 32 -22.91 -13.05 13.65
C ASP A 32 -21.42 -12.68 13.53
N VAL A 33 -20.97 -12.31 12.34
CA VAL A 33 -19.62 -11.85 12.03
C VAL A 33 -19.62 -10.33 11.87
N GLY A 34 -18.70 -9.67 12.58
CA GLY A 34 -18.43 -8.25 12.38
C GLY A 34 -17.38 -8.03 11.29
N TYR A 35 -17.36 -6.83 10.73
CA TYR A 35 -16.39 -6.45 9.72
C TYR A 35 -16.06 -4.96 9.72
N VAL A 36 -14.90 -4.62 9.17
CA VAL A 36 -14.53 -3.26 8.76
C VAL A 36 -13.88 -3.35 7.38
N VAL A 37 -14.34 -2.52 6.44
CA VAL A 37 -13.79 -2.41 5.08
C VAL A 37 -13.36 -0.98 4.78
N TRP A 38 -12.15 -0.82 4.22
CA TRP A 38 -11.60 0.48 3.86
C TRP A 38 -10.91 0.44 2.49
N ASN A 39 -10.95 1.57 1.79
CA ASN A 39 -10.30 1.76 0.51
C ASN A 39 -10.21 3.27 0.21
N ASP A 40 -9.03 3.78 -0.11
CA ASP A 40 -8.85 5.17 -0.55
C ASP A 40 -9.57 5.48 -1.87
N GLN A 41 -9.90 4.44 -2.64
CA GLN A 41 -10.70 4.50 -3.86
C GLN A 41 -12.00 3.70 -3.67
N VAL A 42 -12.91 4.22 -2.84
CA VAL A 42 -14.18 3.60 -2.45
C VAL A 42 -15.00 3.09 -3.67
N PRO A 43 -15.50 1.84 -3.66
CA PRO A 43 -16.38 1.32 -4.71
C PRO A 43 -17.63 2.18 -4.92
N GLY A 44 -18.04 2.35 -6.18
CA GLY A 44 -19.21 3.17 -6.56
C GLY A 44 -19.06 4.69 -6.41
N SER A 45 -17.96 5.17 -5.83
CA SER A 45 -17.69 6.60 -5.75
C SER A 45 -17.34 7.18 -7.12
N LYS A 46 -17.84 8.40 -7.40
CA LYS A 46 -17.58 9.10 -8.68
C LYS A 46 -16.22 9.82 -8.73
N GLY A 47 -15.42 9.74 -7.68
CA GLY A 47 -14.13 10.43 -7.59
C GLY A 47 -13.32 9.96 -6.39
N ILE A 48 -12.02 10.28 -6.44
CA ILE A 48 -11.10 10.15 -5.31
C ILE A 48 -11.54 11.19 -4.25
N PRO A 49 -11.49 10.87 -2.94
CA PRO A 49 -11.69 11.85 -1.89
C PRO A 49 -10.88 13.14 -2.14
N PRO A 50 -11.31 14.30 -1.61
CA PRO A 50 -10.54 15.53 -1.70
C PRO A 50 -9.06 15.32 -1.33
N ARG A 51 -8.15 16.15 -1.83
CA ARG A 51 -6.69 16.12 -1.58
C ARG A 51 -6.29 16.39 -0.11
N THR A 52 -7.09 15.99 0.87
CA THR A 52 -6.68 15.89 2.28
C THR A 52 -5.79 14.66 2.43
N PRO A 53 -4.66 14.74 3.16
CA PRO A 53 -3.86 13.58 3.49
C PRO A 53 -4.72 12.46 4.06
N HIS A 54 -4.62 11.27 3.47
CA HIS A 54 -5.31 10.07 3.89
C HIS A 54 -4.40 8.87 3.60
N ALA A 55 -4.70 7.72 4.19
CA ALA A 55 -3.91 6.54 3.92
C ALA A 55 -4.17 6.04 2.50
N HIS A 56 -3.11 5.71 1.75
CA HIS A 56 -3.23 5.01 0.48
C HIS A 56 -3.43 3.49 0.70
N SER A 57 -4.33 3.15 1.61
CA SER A 57 -4.52 1.81 2.18
C SER A 57 -5.86 1.22 1.76
N LYS A 58 -5.89 -0.11 1.61
CA LYS A 58 -7.09 -0.87 1.27
C LYS A 58 -7.07 -2.21 1.98
N GLY A 59 -8.19 -2.59 2.57
CA GLY A 59 -8.26 -3.85 3.27
C GLY A 59 -9.59 -4.16 3.91
N VAL A 60 -9.61 -5.33 4.52
CA VAL A 60 -10.77 -5.94 5.14
C VAL A 60 -10.36 -6.59 6.45
N MET A 61 -11.11 -6.34 7.51
CA MET A 61 -11.11 -7.17 8.70
C MET A 61 -12.47 -7.82 8.83
N GLY A 62 -12.50 -9.14 9.00
CA GLY A 62 -13.69 -9.90 9.37
C GLY A 62 -13.41 -10.66 10.66
N PHE A 63 -14.35 -10.64 11.60
CA PHE A 63 -14.07 -11.11 12.97
C PHE A 63 -15.32 -11.56 13.73
N ASP A 64 -15.08 -12.41 14.73
CA ASP A 64 -16.04 -12.86 15.72
C ASP A 64 -15.41 -12.84 17.13
N SER A 65 -16.10 -13.44 18.11
CA SER A 65 -15.61 -13.52 19.49
C SER A 65 -14.30 -14.30 19.69
N SER A 66 -13.91 -15.13 18.72
CA SER A 66 -12.73 -15.99 18.79
C SER A 66 -11.50 -15.39 18.12
N GLY A 67 -11.69 -14.40 17.24
CA GLY A 67 -10.67 -13.70 16.44
C GLY A 67 -11.17 -13.47 15.02
N GLY A 68 -10.29 -13.52 14.01
CA GLY A 68 -10.71 -13.21 12.65
C GLY A 68 -9.61 -13.29 11.59
N PHE A 69 -9.77 -12.50 10.55
CA PHE A 69 -8.76 -12.30 9.51
C PHE A 69 -8.49 -10.82 9.26
N TYR A 70 -7.26 -10.54 8.82
CA TYR A 70 -6.86 -9.29 8.20
C TYR A 70 -6.45 -9.56 6.76
N LEU A 71 -7.04 -8.83 5.83
CA LEU A 71 -6.76 -8.88 4.39
C LEU A 71 -6.26 -7.51 3.94
N GLN A 72 -4.98 -7.44 3.56
CA GLN A 72 -4.39 -6.28 2.90
C GLN A 72 -4.36 -6.51 1.40
N HIS A 73 -4.71 -5.49 0.59
CA HIS A 73 -4.66 -5.60 -0.86
C HIS A 73 -4.40 -4.26 -1.56
N SER A 74 -4.02 -4.32 -2.84
CA SER A 74 -3.76 -3.12 -3.65
C SER A 74 -4.91 -2.71 -4.59
N THR A 75 -5.96 -3.55 -4.71
CA THR A 75 -7.04 -3.38 -5.69
C THR A 75 -8.01 -2.22 -5.39
N PRO A 76 -8.09 -1.19 -6.25
CA PRO A 76 -9.05 -0.09 -6.12
C PRO A 76 -10.50 -0.55 -6.20
N ARG A 77 -11.43 0.19 -5.58
CA ARG A 77 -12.88 -0.04 -5.72
C ARG A 77 -13.29 -1.48 -5.40
N PHE A 78 -12.62 -2.07 -4.43
CA PHE A 78 -12.84 -3.43 -3.94
C PHE A 78 -12.60 -3.47 -2.42
N PRO A 79 -13.33 -4.31 -1.66
CA PRO A 79 -14.57 -4.98 -2.03
C PRO A 79 -15.77 -4.02 -1.97
N ASP A 80 -16.96 -4.44 -2.37
CA ASP A 80 -18.19 -3.68 -2.11
C ASP A 80 -18.59 -3.74 -0.62
N ASP A 81 -19.39 -2.77 -0.12
CA ASP A 81 -19.91 -2.84 1.25
C ASP A 81 -20.87 -4.06 1.42
N PRO A 82 -20.59 -4.99 2.37
CA PRO A 82 -21.43 -6.16 2.67
C PRO A 82 -22.88 -5.87 3.06
N VAL A 83 -23.26 -4.62 3.34
CA VAL A 83 -24.65 -4.18 3.59
C VAL A 83 -25.10 -3.13 2.56
N LYS A 84 -24.30 -2.11 2.27
CA LYS A 84 -24.72 -0.92 1.48
C LYS A 84 -24.07 -0.76 0.10
N GLY A 85 -23.46 -1.83 -0.44
CA GLY A 85 -22.64 -1.78 -1.66
C GLY A 85 -23.30 -1.09 -2.87
N ALA A 86 -22.48 -0.41 -3.68
CA ALA A 86 -22.91 0.38 -4.83
C ALA A 86 -23.60 -0.44 -5.93
N HIS A 87 -23.39 -1.75 -5.93
CA HIS A 87 -23.99 -2.71 -6.84
C HIS A 87 -25.28 -3.34 -6.30
N LYS A 88 -25.85 -2.85 -5.18
CA LYS A 88 -26.96 -3.55 -4.51
C LYS A 88 -28.36 -3.16 -4.97
N SER A 89 -29.04 -4.22 -5.41
CA SER A 89 -30.32 -4.66 -4.85
C SER A 89 -30.23 -5.93 -3.96
N SER A 90 -29.11 -6.68 -3.87
CA SER A 90 -29.14 -8.07 -3.32
C SER A 90 -28.26 -8.46 -2.13
N GLY A 91 -27.21 -7.72 -1.73
CA GLY A 91 -26.41 -8.17 -0.58
C GLY A 91 -25.10 -8.88 -0.92
N GLU A 92 -24.90 -9.30 -2.17
CA GLU A 92 -23.93 -10.35 -2.56
C GLU A 92 -22.50 -9.84 -2.81
N TYR A 93 -21.52 -10.75 -2.67
CA TYR A 93 -20.12 -10.52 -3.08
C TYR A 93 -20.00 -10.60 -4.61
N THR A 94 -19.46 -9.55 -5.24
CA THR A 94 -19.44 -9.36 -6.70
C THR A 94 -18.08 -9.61 -7.33
N GLY A 95 -17.09 -10.07 -6.56
CA GLY A 95 -15.73 -10.30 -7.06
C GLY A 95 -14.99 -9.01 -7.44
N ILE A 96 -13.89 -9.16 -8.17
CA ILE A 96 -13.07 -8.04 -8.64
C ILE A 96 -13.64 -7.54 -9.97
N GLN A 97 -14.02 -6.25 -10.01
CA GLN A 97 -14.63 -5.66 -11.20
C GLN A 97 -13.63 -5.44 -12.34
N THR A 98 -14.09 -5.60 -13.59
CA THR A 98 -13.26 -5.58 -14.82
C THR A 98 -12.26 -4.41 -14.94
N PRO A 99 -12.57 -3.16 -14.54
CA PRO A 99 -11.59 -2.08 -14.61
C PRO A 99 -10.30 -2.34 -13.82
N GLN A 100 -10.36 -3.19 -12.79
CA GLN A 100 -9.26 -3.49 -11.88
C GLN A 100 -8.43 -4.70 -12.29
N LEU A 101 -8.87 -5.44 -13.32
CA LEU A 101 -8.18 -6.64 -13.82
C LEU A 101 -7.04 -6.32 -14.79
N LYS A 102 -6.73 -5.04 -14.99
CA LYS A 102 -5.75 -4.58 -15.99
C LYS A 102 -4.32 -4.52 -15.47
N LEU A 103 -4.15 -4.47 -14.15
CA LEU A 103 -2.89 -4.16 -13.48
C LEU A 103 -2.56 -5.31 -12.53
N GLY A 104 -1.27 -5.60 -12.35
CA GLY A 104 -0.82 -6.51 -11.30
C GLY A 104 -1.32 -6.04 -9.93
N GLN A 105 -1.80 -6.95 -9.09
CA GLN A 105 -2.31 -6.64 -7.76
C GLN A 105 -1.84 -7.72 -6.80
N SER A 106 -1.70 -7.36 -5.53
CA SER A 106 -1.33 -8.31 -4.49
C SER A 106 -2.35 -8.34 -3.36
N TYR A 107 -2.44 -9.52 -2.73
CA TYR A 107 -3.33 -9.81 -1.61
C TYR A 107 -2.57 -10.60 -0.55
N LEU A 108 -2.66 -10.18 0.70
CA LEU A 108 -2.16 -10.90 1.86
C LEU A 108 -3.29 -11.08 2.87
N CYS A 109 -3.62 -12.33 3.18
CA CYS A 109 -4.64 -12.67 4.15
C CYS A 109 -4.00 -13.44 5.33
N MET A 110 -4.28 -13.00 6.55
CA MET A 110 -3.75 -13.58 7.78
C MET A 110 -4.88 -13.92 8.73
N SER A 111 -4.87 -15.15 9.27
CA SER A 111 -5.79 -15.55 10.34
C SER A 111 -5.19 -15.21 11.70
N LEU A 112 -5.93 -14.46 12.52
CA LEU A 112 -5.48 -13.89 13.78
C LEU A 112 -6.44 -14.30 14.91
N ASP A 113 -5.91 -14.50 16.11
CA ASP A 113 -6.74 -14.50 17.31
C ASP A 113 -7.15 -13.07 17.67
N THR A 114 -8.02 -12.92 18.67
CA THR A 114 -8.57 -11.62 19.07
C THR A 114 -7.50 -10.61 19.46
N ASP A 115 -6.46 -11.06 20.19
CA ASP A 115 -5.39 -10.18 20.66
C ASP A 115 -4.54 -9.66 19.49
N ASN A 116 -4.06 -10.55 18.63
CA ASN A 116 -3.26 -10.17 17.47
C ASN A 116 -4.07 -9.38 16.43
N LEU A 117 -5.37 -9.67 16.28
CA LEU A 117 -6.26 -8.87 15.44
C LEU A 117 -6.36 -7.44 15.96
N ASN A 118 -6.53 -7.27 17.28
CA ASN A 118 -6.60 -5.95 17.90
C ASN A 118 -5.24 -5.20 17.81
N THR A 119 -4.11 -5.91 17.92
CA THR A 119 -2.78 -5.35 17.67
C THR A 119 -2.63 -4.80 16.24
N VAL A 120 -3.06 -5.56 15.23
CA VAL A 120 -3.04 -5.08 13.83
C VAL A 120 -4.00 -3.91 13.65
N ALA A 121 -5.18 -3.97 14.27
CA ALA A 121 -6.17 -2.88 14.22
C ALA A 121 -5.66 -1.57 14.81
N GLN A 122 -4.83 -1.63 15.85
CA GLN A 122 -4.21 -0.44 16.45
C GLN A 122 -3.30 0.30 15.45
N VAL A 123 -2.53 -0.45 14.65
CA VAL A 123 -1.68 0.15 13.60
C VAL A 123 -2.55 0.78 12.52
N VAL A 124 -3.54 0.05 12.00
CA VAL A 124 -4.46 0.54 10.95
C VAL A 124 -5.24 1.78 11.40
N ALA A 125 -5.69 1.82 12.66
CA ALA A 125 -6.38 2.99 13.22
C ALA A 125 -5.51 4.25 13.20
N GLY A 126 -4.18 4.10 13.24
CA GLY A 126 -3.21 5.19 13.19
C GLY A 126 -2.87 5.71 11.79
N GLU A 127 -3.25 5.01 10.73
CA GLU A 127 -2.87 5.34 9.33
C GLU A 127 -3.73 6.46 8.73
N GLY A 128 -4.98 6.58 9.17
CA GLY A 128 -5.97 7.48 8.58
C GLY A 128 -6.66 6.87 7.36
N VAL A 129 -7.08 5.61 7.46
CA VAL A 129 -7.79 4.88 6.40
C VAL A 129 -9.20 5.42 6.14
N ILE A 130 -9.70 5.20 4.92
CA ILE A 130 -11.05 5.60 4.52
C ILE A 130 -11.99 4.40 4.64
N VAL A 131 -12.63 4.27 5.80
CA VAL A 131 -13.67 3.28 6.06
C VAL A 131 -14.93 3.65 5.29
N PHE A 132 -15.49 2.70 4.54
CA PHE A 132 -16.75 2.91 3.81
C PHE A 132 -17.86 1.92 4.20
N GLY A 133 -17.53 0.88 4.99
CA GLY A 133 -18.50 -0.07 5.53
C GLY A 133 -17.97 -0.71 6.81
N SER A 134 -18.85 -0.91 7.79
CA SER A 134 -18.54 -1.64 9.02
C SER A 134 -19.80 -2.19 9.69
N GLU A 135 -19.64 -3.29 10.42
CA GLU A 135 -20.63 -3.88 11.33
C GLU A 135 -19.89 -4.41 12.56
N MET A 136 -20.38 -4.08 13.75
CA MET A 136 -19.73 -4.39 15.02
C MET A 136 -20.45 -5.51 15.79
N ALA A 137 -21.22 -6.33 15.08
CA ALA A 137 -21.86 -7.51 15.63
C ALA A 137 -20.85 -8.44 16.34
N GLY A 138 -21.28 -9.06 17.44
CA GLY A 138 -20.47 -10.07 18.14
C GLY A 138 -19.30 -9.54 18.98
N ILE A 139 -19.07 -8.23 19.06
CA ILE A 139 -17.91 -7.67 19.78
C ILE A 139 -18.20 -7.41 21.26
N SER A 140 -17.34 -7.93 22.13
CA SER A 140 -17.16 -7.41 23.50
C SER A 140 -15.73 -6.94 23.81
N ASN A 141 -14.73 -7.22 22.95
CA ASN A 141 -13.31 -7.00 23.26
C ASN A 141 -12.41 -6.70 22.03
N LEU A 142 -12.76 -5.70 21.19
CA LEU A 142 -11.91 -5.22 20.08
C LEU A 142 -11.91 -3.67 20.03
N PRO A 143 -11.30 -2.99 21.01
CA PRO A 143 -11.33 -1.53 21.09
C PRO A 143 -10.62 -0.84 19.91
N ASP A 144 -9.54 -1.42 19.39
CA ASP A 144 -8.77 -0.78 18.30
C ASP A 144 -9.44 -1.00 16.94
N VAL A 145 -10.18 -2.10 16.75
CA VAL A 145 -11.07 -2.26 15.59
C VAL A 145 -12.14 -1.16 15.56
N LYS A 146 -12.67 -0.82 16.74
CA LYS A 146 -13.59 0.33 16.87
C LYS A 146 -12.90 1.67 16.63
N ALA A 147 -11.64 1.81 17.03
CA ALA A 147 -10.88 3.02 16.73
C ALA A 147 -10.74 3.25 15.22
N ILE A 148 -10.61 2.20 14.39
CA ILE A 148 -10.59 2.34 12.92
C ILE A 148 -11.83 3.08 12.40
N THR A 149 -13.00 2.86 12.99
CA THR A 149 -14.27 3.49 12.55
C THR A 149 -14.52 4.87 13.15
N ASP A 150 -13.99 5.15 14.34
CA ASP A 150 -14.30 6.35 15.11
C ASP A 150 -13.41 7.57 14.73
N GLY A 151 -12.35 7.35 13.95
CA GLY A 151 -11.37 8.37 13.54
C GLY A 151 -9.95 8.00 13.98
N PRO A 152 -8.91 8.78 13.63
CA PRO A 152 -7.52 8.37 13.83
C PRO A 152 -7.25 8.02 15.30
N GLY A 153 -6.94 6.74 15.54
CA GLY A 153 -6.54 6.20 16.82
C GLY A 153 -5.09 6.56 17.16
N PRO A 154 -4.60 6.20 18.36
CA PRO A 154 -3.19 6.38 18.70
C PRO A 154 -2.30 5.62 17.70
N SER A 155 -1.40 6.33 17.03
CA SER A 155 -0.51 5.75 16.03
C SER A 155 0.57 4.89 16.68
N VAL A 156 0.54 3.58 16.41
CA VAL A 156 1.67 2.68 16.65
C VAL A 156 2.41 2.48 15.34
N ALA A 157 3.67 2.88 15.28
CA ALA A 157 4.47 2.78 14.06
C ALA A 157 4.90 1.33 13.75
N ILE A 158 5.11 0.50 14.77
CA ILE A 158 5.64 -0.86 14.64
C ILE A 158 4.97 -1.79 15.66
N ALA A 159 4.37 -2.88 15.20
CA ALA A 159 3.74 -3.88 16.06
C ALA A 159 4.08 -5.31 15.62
N PRO A 160 4.82 -6.10 16.43
CA PRO A 160 4.98 -7.53 16.16
C PRO A 160 3.68 -8.28 16.50
N PHE A 161 3.35 -9.30 15.71
CA PHE A 161 2.20 -10.17 15.97
C PHE A 161 2.45 -11.57 15.41
N THR A 162 1.60 -12.52 15.76
CA THR A 162 1.70 -13.90 15.28
C THR A 162 0.35 -14.37 14.77
N THR A 163 0.35 -15.04 13.63
CA THR A 163 -0.88 -15.66 13.09
C THR A 163 -1.30 -16.84 13.96
N ARG A 164 -2.55 -17.29 13.83
CA ARG A 164 -3.01 -18.52 14.49
C ARG A 164 -2.18 -19.76 14.12
N GLY A 165 -1.59 -19.76 12.93
CA GLY A 165 -0.70 -20.83 12.46
C GLY A 165 0.71 -20.77 13.04
N GLY A 166 1.05 -19.76 13.85
CA GLY A 166 2.37 -19.57 14.44
C GLY A 166 3.36 -18.82 13.55
N GLU A 167 2.94 -18.30 12.40
CA GLU A 167 3.79 -17.48 11.53
C GLU A 167 3.98 -16.09 12.15
N ALA A 168 5.23 -15.66 12.28
CA ALA A 168 5.62 -14.39 12.88
C ALA A 168 5.61 -13.25 11.84
N PHE A 169 5.01 -12.13 12.23
CA PHE A 169 4.91 -10.93 11.42
C PHE A 169 5.25 -9.68 12.23
N LYS A 170 5.51 -8.60 11.49
CA LYS A 170 5.54 -7.24 12.01
C LYS A 170 4.68 -6.35 11.10
N MET A 171 3.78 -5.60 11.72
CA MET A 171 3.01 -4.55 11.04
C MET A 171 3.75 -3.23 11.23
N TYR A 172 3.88 -2.48 10.16
CA TYR A 172 4.40 -1.11 10.15
C TYR A 172 3.28 -0.18 9.73
N GLY A 173 3.16 0.97 10.41
CA GLY A 173 2.15 1.98 10.12
C GLY A 173 2.75 3.36 10.03
N MET A 174 2.25 4.13 9.07
CA MET A 174 2.65 5.52 8.82
C MET A 174 1.41 6.41 8.85
N PRO A 175 1.35 7.39 9.76
CA PRO A 175 0.21 8.32 9.81
C PRO A 175 0.18 9.26 8.61
N SER A 176 -1.03 9.58 8.16
CA SER A 176 -1.25 10.58 7.11
C SER A 176 -0.76 11.97 7.53
N GLY A 177 -0.12 12.69 6.61
CA GLY A 177 0.38 14.05 6.80
C GLY A 177 1.79 14.16 7.38
N ILE A 178 2.43 13.04 7.74
CA ILE A 178 3.84 13.00 8.15
C ILE A 178 4.68 12.63 6.92
N PRO A 179 5.67 13.45 6.51
CA PRO A 179 6.52 13.14 5.37
C PRO A 179 7.46 11.98 5.69
N ALA A 180 7.18 10.82 5.11
CA ALA A 180 8.05 9.65 5.21
C ALA A 180 7.81 8.68 4.04
N TYR A 181 8.85 7.91 3.70
CA TYR A 181 8.70 6.72 2.87
C TYR A 181 8.76 5.50 3.80
N ILE A 182 7.72 4.66 3.78
CA ILE A 182 7.59 3.55 4.74
C ILE A 182 8.75 2.55 4.65
N PHE A 183 9.30 2.33 3.45
CA PHE A 183 10.40 1.38 3.24
C PHE A 183 11.69 1.90 3.89
N GLU A 184 12.17 3.06 3.45
CA GLU A 184 13.46 3.63 3.86
C GLU A 184 13.43 4.26 5.26
N GLY A 185 12.30 4.87 5.63
CA GLY A 185 12.15 5.61 6.87
C GLY A 185 11.68 4.79 8.08
N ILE A 186 11.08 3.62 7.86
CA ILE A 186 10.47 2.83 8.94
C ILE A 186 10.94 1.37 8.90
N ILE A 187 10.81 0.68 7.77
CA ILE A 187 11.11 -0.75 7.68
C ILE A 187 12.62 -0.99 7.75
N GLU A 188 13.42 -0.36 6.87
CA GLU A 188 14.87 -0.58 6.80
C GLU A 188 15.61 -0.31 8.12
N PRO A 189 15.32 0.77 8.87
CA PRO A 189 15.96 1.02 10.17
C PRO A 189 15.62 -0.04 11.22
N ASP A 190 14.37 -0.52 11.25
CA ASP A 190 13.94 -1.55 12.21
C ASP A 190 14.54 -2.91 11.85
N ILE A 191 14.49 -3.30 10.58
CA ILE A 191 15.08 -4.57 10.15
C ILE A 191 16.59 -4.46 10.01
N GLN A 192 17.21 -3.29 10.08
CA GLN A 192 18.65 -3.09 9.87
C GLN A 192 19.19 -3.74 8.60
N ALA A 193 18.50 -3.57 7.48
CA ALA A 193 18.88 -4.09 6.18
C ALA A 193 18.16 -3.31 5.07
N GLY A 194 18.81 -3.19 3.93
CA GLY A 194 18.20 -2.61 2.73
C GLY A 194 17.14 -3.52 2.10
N LEU A 195 16.36 -2.96 1.18
CA LEU A 195 15.24 -3.65 0.52
C LEU A 195 15.35 -3.64 -1.01
N MET A 196 14.84 -4.69 -1.66
CA MET A 196 14.33 -4.62 -3.02
C MET A 196 12.83 -4.37 -2.96
N VAL A 197 12.34 -3.34 -3.62
CA VAL A 197 10.95 -2.89 -3.54
C VAL A 197 10.30 -2.88 -4.92
N GLN A 198 9.18 -3.58 -5.06
CA GLN A 198 8.31 -3.51 -6.21
C GLN A 198 7.11 -2.62 -5.90
N THR A 199 6.88 -1.57 -6.69
CA THR A 199 5.70 -0.70 -6.58
C THR A 199 5.32 -0.15 -7.95
N PHE A 200 4.10 0.41 -8.05
CA PHE A 200 3.66 1.12 -9.25
C PHE A 200 4.57 2.32 -9.58
N THR A 201 4.95 2.45 -10.85
CA THR A 201 6.06 3.30 -11.34
C THR A 201 5.59 4.47 -12.21
N GLU A 202 4.32 4.87 -12.17
CA GLU A 202 3.89 6.04 -12.95
C GLU A 202 4.24 7.37 -12.27
N GLY A 203 4.81 8.29 -13.05
CA GLY A 203 5.15 9.65 -12.62
C GLY A 203 6.53 9.74 -11.95
N CYS A 204 6.73 10.77 -11.11
CA CYS A 204 7.94 10.83 -10.29
C CYS A 204 7.89 9.81 -9.18
N ARG A 205 8.96 9.03 -9.12
CA ARG A 205 9.17 8.02 -8.11
C ARG A 205 10.55 8.16 -7.52
N PHE A 206 10.67 7.61 -6.32
CA PHE A 206 11.92 7.54 -5.63
C PHE A 206 12.81 6.50 -6.32
N HIS A 207 13.88 6.96 -6.99
CA HIS A 207 14.87 6.08 -7.62
C HIS A 207 15.60 5.23 -6.58
N SER A 208 16.24 4.18 -7.06
CA SER A 208 17.09 3.32 -6.22
C SER A 208 18.13 4.14 -5.49
N TYR A 209 18.20 3.94 -4.19
CA TYR A 209 19.02 4.73 -3.29
C TYR A 209 20.14 3.86 -2.73
N CYS A 210 21.39 4.24 -2.96
CA CYS A 210 22.55 3.58 -2.37
C CYS A 210 23.40 4.63 -1.65
N PRO A 211 23.41 4.69 -0.31
CA PRO A 211 24.12 5.70 0.43
C PRO A 211 25.64 5.73 0.16
N GLY A 212 26.23 4.60 -0.25
CA GLY A 212 27.63 4.52 -0.63
C GLY A 212 27.96 5.09 -2.03
N GLN A 213 26.96 5.32 -2.87
CA GLN A 213 27.14 5.83 -4.24
C GLN A 213 26.71 7.28 -4.36
N CYS A 214 25.62 7.66 -3.69
CA CYS A 214 25.18 9.04 -3.67
C CYS A 214 24.47 9.43 -2.38
N GLN A 215 24.73 10.65 -1.91
CA GLN A 215 24.10 11.27 -0.74
C GLN A 215 23.43 12.60 -1.15
N PRO A 216 22.09 12.65 -1.18
CA PRO A 216 21.34 13.86 -1.46
C PRO A 216 21.45 14.83 -0.28
N SER A 217 21.30 16.12 -0.55
CA SER A 217 21.49 17.17 0.45
C SER A 217 20.33 17.28 1.46
N ASN A 218 19.15 16.75 1.13
CA ASN A 218 17.91 17.00 1.86
C ASN A 218 17.29 15.77 2.53
N TYR A 219 17.87 14.57 2.35
CA TYR A 219 17.51 13.36 3.07
C TYR A 219 18.69 12.38 3.05
N SER A 220 18.74 11.47 4.03
CA SER A 220 19.77 10.44 4.12
C SER A 220 19.16 9.19 4.74
N PHE A 221 19.42 8.04 4.12
CA PHE A 221 19.03 6.74 4.62
C PHE A 221 20.29 5.87 4.78
N ASP A 222 20.24 4.92 5.71
CA ASP A 222 21.41 4.12 6.09
C ASP A 222 21.62 2.88 5.21
N TYR A 223 20.61 2.50 4.42
CA TYR A 223 20.58 1.23 3.70
C TYR A 223 20.33 1.41 2.20
N ASP A 224 20.76 0.41 1.42
CA ASP A 224 20.51 0.36 -0.02
C ASP A 224 19.04 -0.04 -0.28
N THR A 225 18.32 0.75 -1.08
CA THR A 225 16.93 0.47 -1.47
C THR A 225 16.80 0.41 -2.98
N LEU A 226 16.64 -0.78 -3.54
CA LEU A 226 16.57 -1.01 -4.98
C LEU A 226 15.13 -1.14 -5.46
N ASN A 227 14.77 -0.43 -6.53
CA ASN A 227 13.49 -0.68 -7.21
C ASN A 227 13.58 -1.97 -8.03
N VAL A 228 12.57 -2.83 -7.92
CA VAL A 228 12.37 -3.94 -8.84
C VAL A 228 11.81 -3.38 -10.15
N GLU A 229 12.49 -3.60 -11.26
CA GLU A 229 12.07 -3.11 -12.59
C GLU A 229 11.31 -4.16 -13.38
N LYS A 230 11.63 -5.44 -13.13
CA LYS A 230 11.03 -6.55 -13.86
C LYS A 230 10.87 -7.75 -12.95
N ILE A 231 9.71 -8.37 -13.06
CA ILE A 231 9.42 -9.65 -12.45
C ILE A 231 9.06 -10.69 -13.52
N GLU A 232 9.45 -11.93 -13.30
CA GLU A 232 9.11 -13.09 -14.12
C GLU A 232 8.66 -14.21 -13.18
N ILE A 233 7.42 -14.69 -13.32
CA ILE A 233 6.95 -15.81 -12.50
C ILE A 233 7.39 -17.12 -13.17
N PRO A 234 8.27 -17.92 -12.52
CA PRO A 234 8.71 -19.20 -13.06
C PRO A 234 7.53 -20.10 -13.43
N HIS A 235 7.70 -20.88 -14.50
CA HIS A 235 6.71 -21.85 -14.98
C HIS A 235 5.37 -21.24 -15.43
N THR A 236 5.31 -19.93 -15.62
CA THR A 236 4.19 -19.23 -16.25
C THR A 236 4.70 -18.35 -17.39
N ASN A 237 3.77 -17.76 -18.14
CA ASN A 237 4.10 -16.71 -19.12
C ASN A 237 3.93 -15.30 -18.54
N PHE A 238 3.76 -15.18 -17.21
CA PHE A 238 3.58 -13.89 -16.55
C PHE A 238 4.93 -13.23 -16.30
N ALA A 239 5.13 -12.11 -16.97
CA ALA A 239 6.21 -11.18 -16.70
C ALA A 239 5.61 -9.78 -16.67
N TRP A 240 6.04 -8.98 -15.70
CA TRP A 240 5.65 -7.58 -15.59
C TRP A 240 6.91 -6.73 -15.59
N GLN A 241 6.88 -5.66 -16.37
CA GLN A 241 7.93 -4.66 -16.37
C GLN A 241 7.38 -3.40 -15.73
N ALA A 242 7.86 -3.11 -14.53
CA ALA A 242 7.46 -1.93 -13.79
C ALA A 242 7.84 -0.67 -14.60
N GLU A 243 9.05 -0.60 -15.16
CA GLU A 243 9.47 0.55 -15.96
C GLU A 243 9.30 0.40 -17.47
N LYS A 244 8.99 1.52 -18.12
CA LYS A 244 8.94 1.60 -19.57
C LYS A 244 10.36 1.64 -20.14
N ALA A 245 10.71 0.70 -21.02
CA ALA A 245 11.93 0.83 -21.82
C ALA A 245 11.90 2.13 -22.69
N PRO A 246 13.00 2.90 -22.79
CA PRO A 246 13.03 4.11 -23.60
C PRO A 246 12.55 3.85 -25.05
N GLY A 247 11.56 4.62 -25.51
CA GLY A 247 11.04 4.54 -26.88
C GLY A 247 9.92 3.51 -27.14
N THR A 248 9.44 2.78 -26.15
CA THR A 248 8.30 1.84 -26.32
C THR A 248 6.94 2.52 -26.04
N THR A 249 5.83 1.79 -26.13
CA THR A 249 4.52 2.19 -25.59
C THR A 249 4.09 1.11 -24.61
N LYS A 250 3.66 1.47 -23.39
CA LYS A 250 3.11 0.50 -22.43
C LYS A 250 1.87 -0.15 -23.05
N GLY A 251 1.87 -1.48 -23.14
CA GLY A 251 0.70 -2.28 -23.49
C GLY A 251 -0.18 -2.55 -22.27
N PRO A 252 -1.44 -2.95 -22.48
CA PRO A 252 -2.27 -3.48 -21.40
C PRO A 252 -1.58 -4.69 -20.75
N GLY A 253 -1.33 -4.63 -19.44
CA GLY A 253 -0.62 -5.69 -18.70
C GLY A 253 0.84 -5.38 -18.35
N ASP A 254 1.38 -4.22 -18.76
CA ASP A 254 2.75 -3.79 -18.43
C ASP A 254 2.81 -2.98 -17.11
N GLU A 255 1.78 -3.05 -16.29
CA GLU A 255 1.66 -2.22 -15.09
C GLU A 255 1.31 -3.06 -13.88
N ASP A 256 2.09 -2.86 -12.82
CA ASP A 256 1.96 -3.60 -11.58
C ASP A 256 1.66 -2.63 -10.44
N HIS A 257 0.44 -2.72 -9.91
CA HIS A 257 -0.02 -2.00 -8.73
C HIS A 257 0.28 -2.75 -7.43
N SER A 258 0.83 -3.96 -7.51
CA SER A 258 1.35 -4.66 -6.34
C SER A 258 2.45 -3.84 -5.69
N LYS A 259 2.53 -3.97 -4.38
CA LYS A 259 3.44 -3.21 -3.53
C LYS A 259 4.01 -4.17 -2.52
N TRP A 260 5.25 -4.56 -2.74
CA TRP A 260 5.93 -5.50 -1.87
C TRP A 260 7.41 -5.22 -1.83
N ALA A 261 8.05 -5.68 -0.77
CA ALA A 261 9.50 -5.56 -0.61
C ALA A 261 10.09 -6.85 -0.04
N ILE A 262 11.33 -7.14 -0.39
CA ILE A 262 12.13 -8.17 0.26
C ILE A 262 13.46 -7.60 0.72
N SER A 263 13.97 -8.07 1.85
CA SER A 263 15.26 -7.65 2.36
C SER A 263 16.42 -8.10 1.47
N LEU A 264 17.43 -7.25 1.30
CA LEU A 264 18.69 -7.62 0.65
C LEU A 264 19.45 -8.70 1.44
N VAL A 265 19.25 -8.74 2.76
CA VAL A 265 19.69 -9.86 3.60
C VAL A 265 18.66 -11.00 3.50
N PRO A 266 19.03 -12.19 3.00
CA PRO A 266 18.06 -13.27 2.79
C PRO A 266 17.29 -13.67 4.04
N GLY A 267 15.97 -13.78 3.90
CA GLY A 267 15.06 -14.25 4.94
C GLY A 267 14.66 -13.22 5.99
N LYS A 268 15.28 -12.03 6.04
CA LYS A 268 15.04 -11.05 7.12
C LYS A 268 13.63 -10.48 7.08
N ALA A 269 13.16 -10.04 5.91
CA ALA A 269 11.83 -9.50 5.73
C ALA A 269 11.25 -9.79 4.34
N VAL A 270 9.94 -10.05 4.28
CA VAL A 270 9.11 -9.94 3.08
C VAL A 270 7.85 -9.17 3.43
N CYS A 271 7.65 -8.03 2.81
CA CYS A 271 6.61 -7.06 3.14
C CYS A 271 5.59 -6.94 2.02
N MET A 272 4.32 -6.82 2.39
CA MET A 272 3.23 -6.34 1.53
C MET A 272 2.83 -4.97 2.03
N ALA A 273 2.73 -3.98 1.15
CA ALA A 273 2.61 -2.57 1.53
C ALA A 273 1.44 -1.86 0.86
N ASP A 274 0.98 -0.78 1.48
CA ASP A 274 -0.07 0.09 0.97
C ASP A 274 0.48 1.19 0.08
N ASN A 275 1.63 1.78 0.45
CA ASN A 275 2.23 2.90 -0.24
C ASN A 275 3.10 2.44 -1.43
N ASN A 276 3.08 3.21 -2.50
CA ASN A 276 4.12 3.12 -3.53
C ASN A 276 5.35 3.95 -3.13
N ARG A 277 6.39 3.92 -3.96
CA ARG A 277 7.55 4.82 -3.85
C ARG A 277 7.38 6.08 -4.70
N ALA A 278 6.16 6.58 -4.90
CA ALA A 278 5.92 7.81 -5.66
C ALA A 278 5.98 9.05 -4.74
N ASP A 279 6.59 10.13 -5.21
CA ASP A 279 6.73 11.36 -4.39
C ASP A 279 5.38 12.00 -4.04
N THR A 280 4.38 11.74 -4.87
CA THR A 280 2.99 12.18 -4.62
C THR A 280 2.37 11.53 -3.37
N GLN A 281 2.92 10.40 -2.91
CA GLN A 281 2.47 9.67 -1.71
C GLN A 281 3.28 9.97 -0.45
N LEU A 282 4.25 10.90 -0.50
CA LEU A 282 5.11 11.24 0.64
C LEU A 282 4.32 11.62 1.92
N LEU A 283 3.12 12.20 1.77
CA LEU A 283 2.25 12.61 2.88
C LEU A 283 1.05 11.69 3.08
N ASP A 284 0.91 10.65 2.26
CA ASP A 284 -0.22 9.74 2.35
C ASP A 284 0.13 8.67 3.38
N GLY A 285 -0.77 8.41 4.35
CA GLY A 285 -0.53 7.34 5.32
C GLY A 285 -0.58 5.95 4.69
N GLY A 286 -0.44 4.91 5.51
CA GLY A 286 -0.58 3.52 5.10
C GLY A 286 0.31 2.61 5.91
N GLY A 287 0.25 1.31 5.62
CA GLY A 287 0.99 0.31 6.35
C GLY A 287 1.69 -0.73 5.50
N ALA A 288 2.45 -1.58 6.17
CA ALA A 288 3.04 -2.78 5.59
C ALA A 288 3.01 -3.94 6.58
N ALA A 289 2.51 -5.10 6.14
CA ALA A 289 2.62 -6.35 6.88
C ALA A 289 3.81 -7.15 6.36
N CYS A 290 4.75 -7.46 7.25
CA CYS A 290 5.99 -8.14 6.88
C CYS A 290 6.16 -9.46 7.60
N PHE A 291 6.42 -10.53 6.84
CA PHE A 291 7.01 -11.75 7.37
C PHE A 291 8.38 -11.42 7.96
N THR A 292 8.69 -11.97 9.13
CA THR A 292 9.98 -11.80 9.80
C THR A 292 10.74 -13.11 9.86
N ASP A 293 12.03 -13.11 9.51
CA ASP A 293 12.92 -14.28 9.59
C ASP A 293 12.42 -15.52 8.79
N ASN A 294 11.70 -15.30 7.69
CA ASN A 294 11.14 -16.36 6.85
C ASN A 294 11.92 -16.53 5.53
N MET A 295 12.93 -17.41 5.56
CA MET A 295 13.73 -17.75 4.38
C MET A 295 12.91 -18.34 3.23
N LYS A 296 11.82 -19.06 3.51
CA LYS A 296 11.04 -19.75 2.46
C LYS A 296 10.24 -18.74 1.63
N ILE A 297 9.53 -17.84 2.30
CA ILE A 297 8.79 -16.75 1.65
C ILE A 297 9.76 -15.79 0.96
N TRP A 298 10.89 -15.47 1.61
CA TRP A 298 11.93 -14.67 0.96
C TRP A 298 12.44 -15.29 -0.33
N THR A 299 12.79 -16.58 -0.31
CA THR A 299 13.27 -17.31 -1.50
C THR A 299 12.23 -17.28 -2.61
N LEU A 300 10.95 -17.44 -2.25
CA LEU A 300 9.83 -17.41 -3.19
C LEU A 300 9.75 -16.05 -3.91
N PHE A 301 9.73 -14.94 -3.17
CA PHE A 301 9.68 -13.59 -3.75
C PHE A 301 10.98 -13.21 -4.49
N ASN A 302 12.13 -13.62 -3.97
CA ASN A 302 13.41 -13.41 -4.65
C ASN A 302 13.47 -14.14 -6.00
N SER A 303 12.83 -15.31 -6.13
CA SER A 303 12.83 -16.09 -7.37
C SER A 303 12.11 -15.41 -8.54
N ILE A 304 11.24 -14.44 -8.26
CA ILE A 304 10.51 -13.71 -9.29
C ILE A 304 11.18 -12.38 -9.68
N VAL A 305 12.20 -11.92 -8.94
CA VAL A 305 12.93 -10.70 -9.27
C VAL A 305 13.84 -10.98 -10.47
N ALA A 306 13.47 -10.45 -11.64
CA ALA A 306 14.25 -10.61 -12.87
C ALA A 306 15.25 -9.46 -13.06
N MET A 307 14.87 -8.23 -12.71
CA MET A 307 15.73 -7.04 -12.83
C MET A 307 15.42 -6.03 -11.74
N THR A 308 16.47 -5.35 -11.27
CA THR A 308 16.38 -4.18 -10.39
C THR A 308 17.03 -2.97 -11.05
N GLU A 309 16.52 -1.79 -10.73
CA GLU A 309 17.14 -0.52 -11.10
C GLU A 309 18.51 -0.41 -10.45
N GLN A 310 19.47 0.09 -11.21
CA GLN A 310 20.82 0.35 -10.71
C GLN A 310 20.84 1.65 -9.91
N CYS A 311 21.61 1.66 -8.84
CA CYS A 311 21.87 2.92 -8.14
C CYS A 311 22.62 3.90 -9.04
N GLU A 312 22.16 5.14 -9.03
CA GLU A 312 22.81 6.22 -9.77
C GLU A 312 24.04 6.74 -9.01
N VAL A 313 25.08 7.13 -9.77
CA VAL A 313 26.29 7.77 -9.22
C VAL A 313 26.02 9.24 -8.85
N THR A 314 24.95 9.82 -9.40
CA THR A 314 24.52 11.20 -9.16
C THR A 314 23.10 11.19 -8.62
N CYS A 315 22.84 11.90 -7.53
CA CYS A 315 21.51 11.93 -6.93
C CYS A 315 20.63 12.86 -7.75
N PRO A 316 19.51 12.38 -8.30
CA PRO A 316 18.49 13.30 -8.77
C PRO A 316 18.05 14.21 -7.60
N PRO A 317 17.72 15.49 -7.83
CA PRO A 317 17.19 16.34 -6.78
C PRO A 317 15.83 15.80 -6.34
N TYR A 318 15.69 15.43 -5.07
CA TYR A 318 14.39 14.97 -4.55
C TYR A 318 13.60 16.13 -3.96
N PRO A 319 12.29 16.10 -4.14
CA PRO A 319 11.45 17.17 -3.66
C PRO A 319 11.33 17.16 -2.12
N PRO A 320 11.55 18.30 -1.43
CA PRO A 320 11.39 18.39 0.02
C PRO A 320 9.91 18.47 0.45
N THR A 321 8.98 18.63 -0.48
CA THR A 321 7.54 18.78 -0.23
C THR A 321 6.72 18.17 -1.37
N LYS A 322 5.44 17.83 -1.11
CA LYS A 322 4.51 17.33 -2.15
C LYS A 322 4.33 18.32 -3.32
N SER A 323 4.41 19.63 -3.06
CA SER A 323 4.39 20.66 -4.11
C SER A 323 5.72 20.77 -4.86
N GLY A 324 6.85 20.57 -4.17
CA GLY A 324 8.16 20.39 -4.78
C GLY A 324 8.18 19.16 -5.68
N ALA A 325 7.49 18.08 -5.27
CA ALA A 325 7.41 16.84 -6.03
C ALA A 325 6.68 17.04 -7.33
N GLU A 326 5.48 17.63 -7.25
CA GLU A 326 4.69 17.98 -8.45
C GLU A 326 5.47 18.91 -9.41
N LYS A 327 6.30 19.83 -8.91
CA LYS A 327 7.12 20.74 -9.74
C LYS A 327 8.35 20.09 -10.38
N VAL A 328 9.07 19.26 -9.63
CA VAL A 328 10.17 18.44 -10.18
C VAL A 328 9.63 17.54 -11.30
N CYS A 329 8.40 17.04 -11.17
CA CYS A 329 7.74 16.23 -12.19
C CYS A 329 7.36 16.96 -13.47
N THR A 330 7.05 18.26 -13.41
CA THR A 330 6.67 19.03 -14.60
C THR A 330 7.87 19.66 -15.31
N GLY A 331 9.08 19.47 -14.77
CA GLY A 331 10.28 20.16 -15.26
C GLY A 331 10.31 21.64 -14.90
N GLU A 332 9.47 22.07 -13.95
CA GLU A 332 9.53 23.43 -13.41
C GLU A 332 10.67 23.51 -12.39
N PRO A 333 11.50 24.56 -12.43
CA PRO A 333 12.57 24.72 -11.47
C PRO A 333 12.00 24.79 -10.04
N PRO A 334 12.66 24.15 -9.04
CA PRO A 334 12.28 24.33 -7.64
C PRO A 334 12.29 25.82 -7.31
N LEU A 335 11.25 26.30 -6.61
CA LEU A 335 11.30 27.66 -6.07
C LEU A 335 12.38 27.71 -5.00
N ASP A 336 13.24 28.72 -5.12
CA ASP A 336 14.28 29.04 -4.16
C ASP A 336 13.65 29.24 -2.76
N PRO A 337 14.08 28.48 -1.73
CA PRO A 337 13.55 28.63 -0.37
C PRO A 337 13.83 30.02 0.24
N ASP A 338 14.72 30.82 -0.34
CA ASP A 338 15.04 32.18 0.12
C ASP A 338 14.13 33.28 -0.47
N MET A 339 13.11 32.95 -1.29
CA MET A 339 12.20 33.95 -1.88
C MET A 339 10.91 34.25 -1.10
N ASP A 340 10.62 33.55 0.00
CA ASP A 340 9.34 33.73 0.72
C ASP A 340 9.28 34.95 1.67
N ASP A 341 10.37 35.73 1.81
CA ASP A 341 10.41 36.87 2.74
C ASP A 341 10.39 38.27 2.08
N ALA A 342 10.08 38.38 0.79
CA ALA A 342 10.01 39.70 0.14
C ALA A 342 8.85 39.82 -0.86
N ASN A 343 7.60 39.88 -0.37
CA ASN A 343 6.61 40.92 -0.73
C ASN A 343 5.24 40.58 -0.16
N VAL A 344 5.01 41.00 1.08
CA VAL A 344 3.66 41.33 1.55
C VAL A 344 3.40 42.79 1.18
N ASP A 345 2.78 43.03 0.04
CA ASP A 345 1.92 44.21 -0.14
C ASP A 345 0.69 43.80 -0.95
N ARG A 346 -0.34 43.35 -0.21
CA ARG A 346 -1.70 43.27 -0.75
C ARG A 346 -2.30 44.65 -0.67
N SER A 347 -2.19 45.43 -1.73
CA SER A 347 -3.10 46.53 -1.95
C SER A 347 -3.40 46.75 -3.43
N SER A 348 -4.71 46.82 -3.71
CA SER A 348 -5.38 47.30 -4.93
C SER A 348 -5.45 46.38 -6.16
N GLY A 349 -6.64 46.32 -6.77
CA GLY A 349 -6.78 46.00 -8.19
C GLY A 349 -7.95 45.10 -8.56
N MET A 350 -9.10 45.70 -8.83
CA MET A 350 -10.29 45.12 -9.46
C MET A 350 -9.99 44.37 -10.78
N GLY A 351 -10.86 43.43 -11.15
CA GLY A 351 -10.97 42.99 -12.54
C GLY A 351 -11.82 41.74 -12.78
N LEU A 352 -13.13 41.84 -12.56
CA LEU A 352 -14.08 40.95 -13.23
C LEU A 352 -14.15 41.36 -14.72
N SER A 353 -13.88 40.42 -15.62
CA SER A 353 -14.44 40.50 -16.98
C SER A 353 -14.66 39.09 -17.55
N SER A 354 -15.94 38.77 -17.73
CA SER A 354 -16.44 37.84 -18.74
C SER A 354 -16.27 38.43 -20.14
N PHE A 355 -16.15 37.56 -21.15
CA PHE A 355 -16.66 37.61 -22.55
C PHE A 355 -15.81 36.58 -23.34
N ALA A 356 -16.33 35.68 -24.17
CA ALA A 356 -17.65 35.45 -24.74
C ALA A 356 -17.90 33.94 -24.89
#